data_AF-A0A2X7EXA6-F1
#
_entry.id   AF-A0A2X7EXA6-F1
#
_cell.length_a   1.000
_cell.length_b   1.000
_cell.length_c   1.000
_cell.angle_alpha   90.00
_cell.angle_beta   90.00
_cell.angle_gamma   90.00
#
_symmetry.space_group_name_H-M   'P 1'
#
loop_
_entity.id
_entity.type
_entity.pdbx_description
1 polymer ?
#
loop_
_entity_poly.entity_id
_entity_poly.type
_entity_poly.pdbx_seq_one_letter_code
_entity_poly.pdbx_strand_id
1 'polypeptide(L)'
;MMNNKVSFTNSNNPTISLSAVIYFPPKFDETRQYQAIVLSHPGGGVKEQTAGTYAKKLAEKGFVTIAYDASYQGESGGEPRQLENPYIRTENISAVIDYLTTLSYVDNTRIGAMGICAGAGYTANAAIQDRRIKAIGTVSAVNIGSIFRNGWENNVKSIDALPYVEAGSNARTSDISS
;
A
#
# COMPACT_ATOMS: atom_id res chain seq x y z
N MET A 1 7.73 -10.12 20.06
CA MET A 1 6.50 -9.75 19.32
C MET A 1 6.41 -10.68 18.13
N MET A 2 5.32 -11.44 18.00
CA MET A 2 5.17 -12.38 16.89
C MET A 2 4.79 -11.63 15.61
N ASN A 3 5.34 -12.10 14.49
CA ASN A 3 4.97 -11.67 13.15
C ASN A 3 5.11 -12.86 12.20
N ASN A 4 4.35 -12.84 11.11
CA ASN A 4 4.42 -13.84 10.05
C ASN A 4 4.72 -13.14 8.73
N LYS A 5 5.84 -13.49 8.10
CA LYS A 5 6.09 -13.14 6.70
C LYS A 5 5.27 -14.07 5.81
N VAL A 6 4.50 -13.51 4.91
CA VAL A 6 3.57 -14.24 4.04
C VAL A 6 3.76 -13.80 2.59
N SER A 7 3.39 -14.68 1.67
CA SER A 7 3.22 -14.36 0.27
C SER A 7 1.83 -14.83 -0.15
N PHE A 8 1.07 -13.98 -0.83
CA PHE A 8 -0.29 -14.30 -1.27
C PHE A 8 -0.56 -13.75 -2.66
N THR A 9 -1.44 -14.43 -3.39
CA THR A 9 -1.83 -14.04 -4.74
C THR A 9 -2.56 -12.69 -4.73
N ASN A 10 -2.14 -11.78 -5.60
CA ASN A 10 -2.83 -10.53 -5.85
C ASN A 10 -4.13 -10.80 -6.62
N SER A 11 -5.28 -10.50 -6.02
CA SER A 11 -6.60 -10.71 -6.62
C SER A 11 -6.81 -9.92 -7.92
N ASN A 12 -6.19 -8.74 -8.04
CA ASN A 12 -6.31 -7.88 -9.23
C ASN A 12 -5.45 -8.37 -10.40
N ASN A 13 -4.39 -9.12 -10.11
CA ASN A 13 -3.54 -9.77 -11.11
C ASN A 13 -2.95 -11.06 -10.52
N PRO A 14 -3.57 -12.22 -10.78
CA PRO A 14 -3.19 -13.48 -10.14
C PRO A 14 -1.78 -13.99 -10.46
N THR A 15 -1.11 -13.40 -11.45
CA THR A 15 0.29 -13.72 -11.78
C THR A 15 1.29 -13.10 -10.80
N ILE A 16 0.86 -12.11 -10.02
CA ILE A 16 1.68 -11.42 -9.03
C ILE A 16 1.36 -11.97 -7.64
N SER A 17 2.40 -12.44 -6.94
CA SER A 17 2.33 -12.66 -5.50
C SER A 17 2.83 -11.44 -4.75
N LEU A 18 2.07 -10.95 -3.77
CA LEU A 18 2.47 -9.89 -2.87
C LEU A 18 3.19 -10.46 -1.64
N SER A 19 4.39 -9.95 -1.35
CA SER A 19 5.11 -10.23 -0.11
C SER A 19 4.66 -9.26 0.98
N ALA A 20 4.35 -9.79 2.16
CA ALA A 20 3.93 -8.98 3.30
C ALA A 20 4.39 -9.56 4.63
N VAL A 21 4.34 -8.75 5.68
CA VAL A 21 4.54 -9.16 7.07
C VAL A 21 3.31 -8.77 7.88
N ILE A 22 2.69 -9.77 8.50
CA ILE A 22 1.59 -9.60 9.45
C ILE A 22 2.18 -9.47 10.84
N TYR A 23 1.82 -8.43 11.58
CA TYR A 23 2.18 -8.25 12.99
C TYR A 23 0.96 -8.47 13.86
N PHE A 24 1.16 -9.22 14.94
CA PHE A 24 0.08 -9.61 15.85
C PHE A 24 0.11 -8.83 17.16
N PRO A 25 -1.06 -8.57 17.77
CA PRO A 25 -1.13 -7.89 19.04
C PRO A 25 -0.59 -8.72 20.21
N PRO A 26 -0.29 -8.09 21.36
CA PRO A 26 0.03 -8.83 22.58
C PRO A 26 -1.08 -9.81 22.94
N LYS A 27 -0.70 -11.04 23.31
CA LYS A 27 -1.65 -12.13 23.64
C LYS A 27 -2.63 -12.43 22.51
N PHE A 28 -2.14 -12.39 21.26
CA PHE A 28 -2.90 -12.82 20.10
C PHE A 28 -3.42 -14.25 20.28
N ASP A 29 -4.63 -14.46 19.82
CA ASP A 29 -5.41 -15.68 19.87
C ASP A 29 -6.22 -15.75 18.58
N GLU A 30 -5.88 -16.70 17.72
CA GLU A 30 -6.47 -16.86 16.38
C GLU A 30 -7.96 -17.25 16.39
N THR A 31 -8.49 -17.65 17.55
CA THR A 31 -9.92 -17.95 17.72
C THR A 31 -10.77 -16.69 17.92
N ARG A 32 -10.13 -15.53 18.15
CA ARG A 32 -10.78 -14.22 18.31
C ARG A 32 -10.64 -13.39 17.05
N GLN A 33 -11.52 -12.39 16.90
CA GLN A 33 -11.43 -11.41 15.83
C GLN A 33 -10.83 -10.08 16.31
N TYR A 34 -10.01 -9.48 15.45
CA TYR A 34 -9.30 -8.22 15.71
C TYR A 34 -9.61 -7.18 14.65
N GLN A 35 -9.50 -5.91 15.06
CA GLN A 35 -9.37 -4.79 14.14
C GLN A 35 -8.07 -4.94 13.35
N ALA A 36 -8.13 -4.71 12.04
CA ALA A 36 -6.97 -4.84 11.17
C ALA A 36 -6.58 -3.50 10.52
N ILE A 37 -5.29 -3.27 10.30
CA ILE A 37 -4.79 -2.06 9.62
C ILE A 37 -3.80 -2.46 8.52
N VAL A 38 -4.08 -2.02 7.29
CA VAL A 38 -3.17 -2.14 6.13
C VAL A 38 -2.17 -0.99 6.11
N LEU A 39 -0.88 -1.26 5.92
CA LEU A 39 0.21 -0.28 5.96
C LEU A 39 0.84 -0.13 4.57
N SER A 40 0.62 1.02 3.93
CA SER A 40 1.20 1.36 2.62
C SER A 40 2.51 2.15 2.77
N HIS A 41 3.58 1.65 2.17
CA HIS A 41 4.93 2.24 2.25
C HIS A 41 5.11 3.51 1.38
N PRO A 42 6.13 4.33 1.66
CA PRO A 42 6.54 5.45 0.80
C PRO A 42 6.84 5.04 -0.65
N GLY A 43 6.86 6.02 -1.56
CA GLY A 43 7.33 5.80 -2.94
C GLY A 43 8.78 5.30 -2.95
N GLY A 44 9.06 4.20 -3.64
CA GLY A 44 10.34 3.51 -3.62
C GLY A 44 10.72 2.81 -2.29
N GLY A 45 9.86 2.86 -1.28
CA GLY A 45 10.07 2.16 0.00
C GLY A 45 9.65 0.69 -0.05
N VAL A 46 9.90 -0.03 1.05
CA VAL A 46 9.50 -1.44 1.25
C VAL A 46 8.98 -1.70 2.66
N LYS A 47 8.35 -2.86 2.89
CA LYS A 47 7.74 -3.24 4.17
C LYS A 47 8.72 -3.29 5.33
N GLU A 48 10.00 -3.58 5.10
CA GLU A 48 11.03 -3.64 6.15
C GLU A 48 11.38 -2.27 6.76
N GLN A 49 10.99 -1.16 6.12
CA GLN A 49 11.35 0.20 6.52
C GLN A 49 10.28 0.83 7.42
N THR A 50 9.91 2.10 7.16
CA THR A 50 8.98 2.85 8.01
C THR A 50 7.58 2.20 8.06
N ALA A 51 7.13 1.55 6.98
CA ALA A 51 5.85 0.86 6.95
C ALA A 51 5.78 -0.26 7.99
N GLY A 52 6.79 -1.15 8.04
CA GLY A 52 6.88 -2.21 9.05
C GLY A 52 7.09 -1.66 10.46
N THR A 53 7.77 -0.53 10.61
CA THR A 53 7.90 0.16 11.89
C THR A 53 6.53 0.61 12.43
N TYR A 54 5.72 1.28 11.61
CA TYR A 54 4.37 1.67 11.99
C TYR A 54 3.44 0.47 12.21
N ALA A 55 3.52 -0.56 11.35
CA ALA A 55 2.78 -1.82 11.51
C ALA A 55 3.03 -2.44 12.89
N LYS A 56 4.31 -2.64 13.22
CA LYS A 56 4.75 -3.16 14.50
C LYS A 56 4.23 -2.33 15.67
N LYS A 57 4.38 -1.00 15.61
CA LYS A 57 3.93 -0.11 16.69
C LYS A 57 2.43 -0.08 16.89
N LEU A 58 1.65 -0.19 15.82
CA LEU A 58 0.20 -0.32 15.92
C LEU A 58 -0.21 -1.69 16.46
N ALA A 59 0.45 -2.77 16.03
CA ALA A 59 0.16 -4.08 16.59
C ALA A 59 0.43 -4.14 18.11
N GLU A 60 1.48 -3.46 18.61
CA GLU A 60 1.74 -3.32 20.06
C GLU A 60 0.55 -2.67 20.81
N LYS A 61 -0.36 -1.98 20.12
CA LYS A 61 -1.57 -1.35 20.67
C LYS A 61 -2.86 -2.16 20.52
N GLY A 62 -2.78 -3.41 20.04
CA GLY A 62 -3.93 -4.33 20.01
C GLY A 62 -4.53 -4.58 18.63
N PHE A 63 -3.90 -4.10 17.56
CA PHE A 63 -4.36 -4.33 16.18
C PHE A 63 -3.65 -5.53 15.54
N VAL A 64 -4.32 -6.22 14.63
CA VAL A 64 -3.62 -6.98 13.59
C VAL A 64 -3.18 -5.97 12.53
N THR A 65 -1.95 -6.03 12.08
CA THR A 65 -1.48 -5.10 11.03
C THR A 65 -0.71 -5.83 9.96
N ILE A 66 -0.74 -5.32 8.74
CA ILE A 66 -0.03 -5.90 7.60
C ILE A 66 0.73 -4.82 6.84
N ALA A 67 2.05 -4.96 6.76
CA ALA A 67 2.89 -4.17 5.86
C ALA A 67 3.27 -5.03 4.65
N TYR A 68 3.00 -4.54 3.45
CA TYR A 68 3.19 -5.27 2.20
C TYR A 68 4.15 -4.51 1.28
N ASP A 69 4.82 -5.22 0.38
CA ASP A 69 5.51 -4.61 -0.75
C ASP A 69 4.54 -4.46 -1.92
N ALA A 70 4.55 -3.30 -2.59
CA ALA A 70 3.75 -3.11 -3.79
C ALA A 70 4.04 -4.16 -4.86
N SER A 71 3.06 -4.42 -5.73
CA SER A 71 3.32 -5.07 -7.02
C SER A 71 4.51 -4.38 -7.71
N TYR A 72 5.36 -5.18 -8.36
CA TYR A 72 6.57 -4.74 -9.05
C TYR A 72 7.70 -4.24 -8.14
N GLN A 73 7.52 -4.23 -6.81
CA GLN A 73 8.47 -3.61 -5.89
C GLN A 73 8.86 -4.57 -4.75
N GLY A 74 9.96 -4.27 -4.06
CA GLY A 74 10.46 -5.09 -2.95
C GLY A 74 10.56 -6.57 -3.32
N GLU A 75 10.01 -7.43 -2.48
CA GLU A 75 9.96 -8.87 -2.69
C GLU A 75 8.66 -9.36 -3.36
N SER A 76 7.72 -8.46 -3.66
CA SER A 76 6.53 -8.79 -4.43
C SER A 76 6.88 -8.99 -5.91
N GLY A 77 6.13 -9.86 -6.58
CA GLY A 77 6.33 -10.18 -8.00
C GLY A 77 5.87 -9.08 -8.96
N GLY A 78 5.94 -9.39 -10.25
CA GLY A 78 5.54 -8.51 -11.35
C GLY A 78 6.72 -7.88 -12.09
N GLU A 79 6.57 -7.73 -13.41
CA GLU A 79 7.50 -7.05 -14.32
C GLU A 79 6.77 -6.00 -15.18
N PRO A 80 7.40 -4.87 -15.52
CA PRO A 80 8.79 -4.51 -15.21
C PRO A 80 9.00 -4.13 -13.72
N ARG A 81 10.16 -4.48 -13.16
CA ARG A 81 10.54 -4.09 -11.79
C ARG A 81 10.46 -2.57 -11.60
N GLN A 82 10.10 -2.19 -10.39
CA GLN A 82 10.03 -0.81 -9.90
C GLN A 82 8.95 0.07 -10.55
N LEU A 83 8.01 -0.52 -11.29
CA LEU A 83 6.89 0.20 -11.85
C LEU A 83 6.09 0.92 -10.75
N GLU A 84 5.91 2.23 -10.90
CA GLU A 84 5.16 3.09 -9.98
C GLU A 84 3.86 3.56 -10.64
N ASN A 85 3.03 2.61 -11.10
CA ASN A 85 1.71 2.92 -11.64
C ASN A 85 0.74 3.25 -10.48
N PRO A 86 0.27 4.51 -10.33
CA PRO A 86 -0.47 4.94 -9.15
C PRO A 86 -1.83 4.24 -9.00
N TYR A 87 -2.44 3.78 -10.09
CA TYR A 87 -3.69 3.03 -10.06
C TYR A 87 -3.46 1.64 -9.45
N ILE A 88 -2.41 0.95 -9.90
CA ILE A 88 -2.03 -0.36 -9.32
C ILE A 88 -1.62 -0.21 -7.85
N ARG A 89 -0.84 0.83 -7.52
CA ARG A 89 -0.44 1.11 -6.13
C ARG A 89 -1.65 1.30 -5.21
N THR A 90 -2.71 1.92 -5.73
CA THR A 90 -3.99 2.07 -5.04
C THR A 90 -4.73 0.73 -4.91
N GLU A 91 -4.91 -0.01 -6.00
CA GLU A 91 -5.62 -1.31 -6.00
C GLU A 91 -4.92 -2.40 -5.19
N ASN A 92 -3.59 -2.33 -5.05
CA ASN A 92 -2.86 -3.24 -4.16
C ASN A 92 -3.38 -3.19 -2.72
N ILE A 93 -3.89 -2.05 -2.25
CA ILE A 93 -4.50 -1.95 -0.91
C ILE A 93 -5.74 -2.83 -0.85
N SER A 94 -6.59 -2.81 -1.89
CA SER A 94 -7.76 -3.68 -1.98
C SER A 94 -7.38 -5.15 -2.06
N ALA A 95 -6.32 -5.53 -2.79
CA ALA A 95 -5.83 -6.92 -2.80
C ALA A 95 -5.31 -7.38 -1.43
N VAL A 96 -4.66 -6.49 -0.67
CA VAL A 96 -4.24 -6.79 0.70
C VAL A 96 -5.46 -6.94 1.62
N ILE A 97 -6.50 -6.11 1.44
CA ILE A 97 -7.77 -6.26 2.16
C ILE A 97 -8.44 -7.58 1.80
N ASP A 98 -8.47 -7.98 0.52
CA ASP A 98 -9.02 -9.28 0.09
C ASP A 98 -8.34 -10.41 0.86
N TYR A 99 -7.02 -10.41 0.91
CA TYR A 99 -6.26 -11.38 1.70
C TYR A 99 -6.63 -11.35 3.19
N LEU A 100 -6.73 -10.16 3.80
CA LEU A 100 -7.17 -10.04 5.19
C LEU A 100 -8.57 -10.63 5.43
N THR A 101 -9.50 -10.50 4.48
CA THR A 101 -10.85 -11.06 4.64
C THR A 101 -10.90 -12.58 4.66
N THR A 102 -9.84 -13.25 4.24
CA THR A 102 -9.71 -14.71 4.31
C THR A 102 -9.22 -15.22 5.68
N LEU A 103 -8.73 -14.31 6.54
CA LEU A 103 -8.15 -14.66 7.83
C LEU A 103 -9.26 -14.68 8.89
N SER A 104 -9.53 -15.85 9.48
CA SER A 104 -10.62 -16.03 10.47
C SER A 104 -10.53 -15.09 11.68
N TYR A 105 -9.31 -14.66 12.03
CA TYR A 105 -9.03 -13.75 13.14
C TYR A 105 -9.13 -12.26 12.79
N VAL A 106 -9.53 -11.90 11.57
CA VAL A 106 -9.80 -10.51 11.17
C VAL A 106 -11.31 -10.25 11.21
N ASP A 107 -11.72 -9.17 11.87
CA ASP A 107 -13.09 -8.68 11.78
C ASP A 107 -13.25 -7.87 10.49
N ASN A 108 -13.92 -8.44 9.49
CA ASN A 108 -14.14 -7.81 8.18
C ASN A 108 -14.91 -6.48 8.26
N THR A 109 -15.60 -6.21 9.37
CA THR A 109 -16.30 -4.94 9.59
C THR A 109 -15.40 -3.86 10.19
N ARG A 110 -14.16 -4.18 10.58
CA ARG A 110 -13.25 -3.29 11.33
C ARG A 110 -11.84 -3.23 10.72
N ILE A 111 -11.78 -3.08 9.39
CA ILE A 111 -10.54 -2.89 8.65
C ILE A 111 -10.30 -1.39 8.42
N GLY A 112 -9.15 -0.90 8.87
CA GLY A 112 -8.62 0.43 8.52
C GLY A 112 -7.39 0.32 7.62
N ALA A 113 -6.89 1.45 7.17
CA ALA A 113 -5.63 1.53 6.43
C ALA A 113 -4.85 2.78 6.83
N MET A 114 -3.53 2.74 6.74
CA MET A 114 -2.73 3.94 6.86
C MET A 114 -1.56 3.92 5.87
N GLY A 115 -1.09 5.11 5.51
CA GLY A 115 0.04 5.25 4.61
C GLY A 115 1.02 6.32 5.08
N ILE A 116 2.26 6.17 4.64
CA ILE A 116 3.37 7.11 4.91
C ILE A 116 3.86 7.67 3.58
N CYS A 117 4.12 8.99 3.51
CA CYS A 117 4.58 9.64 2.28
C CYS A 117 3.60 9.36 1.11
N ALA A 118 4.09 8.92 -0.06
CA ALA A 118 3.23 8.60 -1.22
C ALA A 118 2.22 7.50 -0.90
N GLY A 119 2.57 6.57 -0.01
CA GLY A 119 1.65 5.55 0.52
C GLY A 119 0.39 6.16 1.10
N ALA A 120 0.47 7.32 1.75
CA ALA A 120 -0.69 8.02 2.29
C ALA A 120 -1.65 8.50 1.19
N GLY A 121 -1.12 8.99 0.07
CA GLY A 121 -1.92 9.37 -1.09
C GLY A 121 -2.66 8.18 -1.69
N TYR A 122 -1.98 7.04 -1.81
CA TYR A 122 -2.62 5.79 -2.25
C TYR A 122 -3.67 5.28 -1.27
N THR A 123 -3.41 5.35 0.04
CA THR A 123 -4.40 5.00 1.08
C THR A 123 -5.64 5.89 1.01
N ALA A 124 -5.47 7.20 0.82
CA ALA A 124 -6.59 8.11 0.64
C ALA A 124 -7.40 7.77 -0.63
N ASN A 125 -6.73 7.48 -1.74
CA ASN A 125 -7.39 7.06 -2.97
C ASN A 125 -8.15 5.73 -2.79
N ALA A 126 -7.54 4.75 -2.13
CA ALA A 126 -8.18 3.47 -1.85
C ALA A 126 -9.44 3.65 -0.98
N ALA A 127 -9.44 4.55 0.01
CA ALA A 127 -10.61 4.82 0.84
C ALA A 127 -11.78 5.50 0.08
N ILE A 128 -11.50 6.15 -1.05
CA ILE A 128 -12.55 6.66 -1.94
C ILE A 128 -13.28 5.49 -2.60
N GLN A 129 -12.54 4.50 -3.11
CA GLN A 129 -13.08 3.45 -3.97
C GLN A 129 -13.40 2.11 -3.26
N ASP A 130 -12.78 1.81 -2.11
CA ASP A 130 -12.98 0.56 -1.36
C ASP A 130 -13.70 0.83 -0.04
N ARG A 131 -14.99 0.46 0.01
CA ARG A 131 -15.88 0.74 1.15
C ARG A 131 -15.62 -0.16 2.37
N ARG A 132 -14.71 -1.14 2.26
CA ARG A 132 -14.30 -1.97 3.38
C ARG A 132 -13.37 -1.22 4.33
N ILE A 133 -12.69 -0.17 3.85
CA ILE A 133 -11.87 0.72 4.66
C ILE A 133 -12.78 1.61 5.50
N LYS A 134 -12.74 1.43 6.83
CA LYS A 134 -13.61 2.15 7.77
C LYS A 134 -13.00 3.43 8.32
N ALA A 135 -11.68 3.53 8.32
CA ALA A 135 -10.94 4.71 8.72
C ALA A 135 -9.55 4.71 8.07
N ILE A 136 -9.00 5.91 7.85
CA ILE A 136 -7.63 6.08 7.37
C ILE A 136 -6.78 6.90 8.33
N GLY A 137 -5.48 6.59 8.36
CA GLY A 137 -4.43 7.42 8.96
C GLY A 137 -3.38 7.81 7.94
N THR A 138 -2.76 8.98 8.12
CA THR A 138 -1.67 9.43 7.23
C THR A 138 -0.51 10.00 8.04
N VAL A 139 0.72 9.76 7.59
CA VAL A 139 1.95 10.30 8.18
C VAL A 139 2.78 10.94 7.07
N SER A 140 3.11 12.22 7.23
CA SER A 140 3.86 13.01 6.24
C SER A 140 3.31 12.79 4.83
N ALA A 141 2.01 12.99 4.67
CA ALA A 141 1.28 12.55 3.49
C ALA A 141 1.77 13.24 2.21
N VAL A 142 1.95 12.44 1.15
CA VAL A 142 2.28 12.93 -0.19
C VAL A 142 1.24 12.40 -1.17
N ASN A 143 0.65 13.31 -1.96
CA ASN A 143 -0.04 12.95 -3.18
C ASN A 143 1.00 12.91 -4.32
N ILE A 144 1.32 11.72 -4.83
CA ILE A 144 2.41 11.54 -5.81
C ILE A 144 2.16 12.29 -7.14
N GLY A 145 0.90 12.46 -7.54
CA GLY A 145 0.59 13.25 -8.73
C GLY A 145 0.90 14.74 -8.50
N SER A 146 0.63 15.24 -7.31
CA SER A 146 0.84 16.66 -6.98
C SER A 146 2.31 17.00 -6.75
N ILE A 147 3.06 16.16 -6.03
CA ILE A 147 4.51 16.41 -5.82
C ILE A 147 5.31 16.42 -7.14
N PHE A 148 4.94 15.57 -8.12
CA PHE A 148 5.60 15.55 -9.43
C PHE A 148 5.12 16.68 -10.35
N ARG A 149 3.83 17.02 -10.32
CA ARG A 149 3.26 18.05 -11.21
C ARG A 149 3.49 19.47 -10.69
N ASN A 150 3.47 19.67 -9.39
CA ASN A 150 3.46 20.99 -8.76
C ASN A 150 4.71 21.24 -7.88
N GLY A 151 5.60 20.25 -7.77
CA GLY A 151 6.79 20.32 -6.92
C GLY A 151 6.48 20.11 -5.43
N TRP A 152 7.54 19.99 -4.62
CA TRP A 152 7.42 19.79 -3.16
C TRP A 152 6.68 20.94 -2.47
N GLU A 153 6.98 22.18 -2.88
CA GLU A 153 6.37 23.40 -2.32
C GLU A 153 5.04 23.77 -2.98
N ASN A 154 4.55 22.97 -3.94
CA ASN A 154 3.32 23.23 -4.69
C ASN A 154 3.29 24.61 -5.39
N ASN A 155 4.45 25.09 -5.85
CA ASN A 155 4.61 26.39 -6.50
C ASN A 155 4.86 26.30 -8.02
N VAL A 156 4.98 25.09 -8.58
CA VAL A 156 5.06 24.87 -10.03
C VAL A 156 3.64 24.84 -10.61
N LYS A 157 3.40 25.63 -11.66
CA LYS A 157 2.09 25.65 -12.32
C LYS A 157 1.87 24.32 -13.05
N SER A 158 0.66 23.78 -12.98
CA SER A 158 0.35 22.49 -13.60
C SER A 158 0.63 22.44 -15.11
N ILE A 159 0.54 23.57 -15.81
CA ILE A 159 0.86 23.65 -17.24
C ILE A 159 2.35 23.42 -17.52
N ASP A 160 3.23 23.80 -16.60
CA ASP A 160 4.68 23.67 -16.75
C ASP A 160 5.15 22.21 -16.57
N ALA A 161 4.28 21.33 -16.05
CA ALA A 161 4.55 19.91 -15.88
C ALA A 161 4.19 19.04 -17.09
N LEU A 162 3.73 19.64 -18.19
CA LEU A 162 3.45 18.94 -19.46
C LEU A 162 4.57 17.96 -19.86
N PRO A 163 5.88 18.34 -19.81
CA PRO A 163 6.96 17.40 -20.15
C PRO A 163 6.99 16.14 -19.27
N TYR A 164 6.64 16.24 -17.99
CA TYR A 164 6.56 15.06 -17.10
C TYR A 164 5.39 14.15 -17.47
N VAL A 165 4.26 14.74 -17.86
CA VAL A 165 3.09 13.98 -18.31
C VAL A 165 3.39 13.26 -19.63
N GLU A 166 4.04 13.93 -20.57
CA GLU A 166 4.50 13.32 -21.82
C GLU A 166 5.51 12.20 -21.57
N ALA A 167 6.49 12.41 -20.70
CA ALA A 167 7.44 11.37 -20.31
C ALA A 167 6.73 10.14 -19.73
N GLY A 168 5.72 10.34 -18.89
CA GLY A 168 4.89 9.25 -18.35
C GLY A 168 4.11 8.50 -19.44
N SER A 169 3.51 9.21 -20.39
CA SER A 169 2.84 8.61 -21.54
C SER A 169 3.80 7.79 -22.41
N ASN A 170 4.97 8.34 -22.70
CA ASN A 170 6.00 7.68 -23.51
C ASN A 170 6.56 6.43 -22.83
N ALA A 171 6.71 6.44 -21.50
CA ALA A 171 7.12 5.27 -20.74
C ALA A 171 6.16 4.08 -20.95
N ARG A 172 4.84 4.34 -21.01
CA ARG A 172 3.85 3.28 -21.29
C ARG A 172 4.02 2.69 -22.68
N THR A 173 4.42 3.49 -23.66
CA THR A 173 4.75 3.01 -25.01
C THR A 173 6.02 2.17 -25.01
N SER A 174 7.04 2.54 -24.23
CA SER A 174 8.27 1.73 -24.13
C SER A 174 8.03 0.39 -23.45
N ASP A 175 7.22 0.34 -22.39
CA ASP A 175 6.99 -0.86 -21.59
C ASP A 175 6.38 -2.05 -22.36
N ILE A 176 5.64 -1.78 -23.45
CA ILE A 176 5.04 -2.82 -24.31
C ILE A 176 5.94 -3.20 -25.50
N SER A 177 6.99 -2.42 -25.75
CA SER A 177 7.88 -2.61 -26.91
C SER A 177 9.16 -3.39 -26.58
N SER A 178 9.39 -3.70 -25.30
CA SER A 178 10.57 -4.40 -24.77
C SER A 178 10.34 -5.88 -24.49
#